data_AF-A0A9W8ETT3-F1
#
_entry.id   AF-A0A9W8ETT3-F1
#
_cell.length_a   1.000
_cell.length_b   1.000
_cell.length_c   1.000
_cell.angle_alpha   90.00
_cell.angle_beta   90.00
_cell.angle_gamma   90.00
#
_symmetry.space_group_name_H-M   'P 1'
#
loop_
_entity.id
_entity.type
_entity.pdbx_description
1 polymer ?
#
loop_
_entity_poly.entity_id
_entity_poly.type
_entity_poly.pdbx_seq_one_letter_code
_entity_poly.pdbx_strand_id
1 'polypeptide(L)'
;MSDSAAETVEQTGSEHVSGSDGYPEEYRLLELTPEIAAQLDADTTFVVRGRDTDSAVLIDATEQAYAMHTAHTSNSMYLLTRDNGQLTLRTKLHQVFDLQPTRPQVRARVLEVLKWDTRGAFRGTEFEHEGVTDESITDGVRVTDTVLDQHVQAGHAHVRRVLDDVLAFRHNATGHWRVLDAGYACDLLRIILATHVERDWPLDALRADTVYSALHAESPHILPEVVDAVLRRFATEHEGVFAMDTRRVCVFLAEQIFASSGSRAWPVPEFLRALRATMPPQLTLDVDMDAWNSRSISTSVVGKLAVATSAPADEHLLHSPNGVPASLTLLLPVDNNTLPQDTRARMRDLFAVKSKWTAREMRPFLEDLVADESAVAKAVDSWLLKFGRGVRGTNGESVYTSRIN
;
A
#
# COMPACT_ATOMS: atom_id res chain seq x y z
N MET A 1 -52.44 -62.26 31.01
CA MET A 1 -51.48 -62.43 32.13
C MET A 1 -50.13 -62.74 31.52
N SER A 2 -49.08 -62.33 32.23
CA SER A 2 -47.64 -62.22 31.88
C SER A 2 -47.29 -61.16 30.83
N ASP A 3 -46.85 -59.95 31.19
CA ASP A 3 -45.71 -59.42 31.98
C ASP A 3 -44.48 -59.04 31.14
N SER A 4 -43.91 -57.90 31.52
CA SER A 4 -42.79 -57.22 30.89
C SER A 4 -41.45 -57.91 31.21
N ALA A 5 -40.47 -57.77 30.32
CA ALA A 5 -39.08 -57.61 30.74
C ALA A 5 -38.29 -56.87 29.66
N ALA A 6 -37.94 -55.62 29.98
CA ALA A 6 -36.91 -54.86 29.31
C ALA A 6 -35.56 -55.53 29.54
N GLU A 7 -34.81 -55.77 28.47
CA GLU A 7 -33.44 -56.26 28.55
C GLU A 7 -32.48 -55.06 28.67
N THR A 8 -31.91 -54.96 29.86
CA THR A 8 -30.87 -54.03 30.29
C THR A 8 -29.62 -54.19 29.42
N VAL A 9 -29.28 -53.17 28.62
CA VAL A 9 -27.95 -53.08 28.00
C VAL A 9 -27.00 -52.48 29.03
N GLU A 10 -26.10 -53.32 29.52
CA GLU A 10 -25.04 -52.99 30.47
C GLU A 10 -24.19 -51.80 29.97
N GLN A 11 -24.16 -50.73 30.77
CA GLN A 11 -23.09 -49.74 30.74
C GLN A 11 -21.79 -50.44 31.15
N THR A 12 -20.96 -50.81 30.19
CA THR A 12 -19.55 -51.12 30.43
C THR A 12 -18.68 -50.35 29.44
N GLY A 13 -17.84 -49.49 29.99
CA GLY A 13 -16.92 -48.64 29.23
C GLY A 13 -16.97 -47.18 29.68
N SER A 14 -16.71 -46.91 30.96
CA SER A 14 -16.30 -45.57 31.38
C SER A 14 -14.91 -45.31 30.77
N GLU A 15 -14.86 -44.66 29.61
CA GLU A 15 -13.61 -44.07 29.13
C GLU A 15 -13.23 -42.96 30.12
N HIS A 16 -12.24 -43.27 30.96
CA HIS A 16 -11.68 -42.34 31.92
C HIS A 16 -11.02 -41.19 31.16
N VAL A 17 -11.73 -40.07 31.05
CA VAL A 17 -11.16 -38.79 30.65
C VAL A 17 -10.37 -38.25 31.84
N SER A 18 -9.05 -38.47 31.85
CA SER A 18 -8.16 -37.84 32.82
C SER A 18 -7.97 -36.36 32.44
N GLY A 19 -8.66 -35.46 33.13
CA GLY A 19 -8.43 -34.02 33.02
C GLY A 19 -7.50 -33.56 34.15
N SER A 20 -6.34 -33.00 33.80
CA SER A 20 -5.54 -32.19 34.73
C SER A 20 -6.21 -30.82 34.87
N ASP A 21 -6.45 -30.37 36.09
CA ASP A 21 -6.93 -29.02 36.38
C ASP A 21 -5.95 -27.97 35.83
N GLY A 22 -6.40 -27.23 34.81
CA GLY A 22 -5.61 -26.25 34.06
C GLY A 22 -5.36 -26.71 32.63
N TYR A 23 -6.33 -26.48 31.74
CA TYR A 23 -6.12 -26.73 30.31
C TYR A 23 -5.18 -25.67 29.74
N PRO A 24 -4.05 -26.05 29.14
CA PRO A 24 -3.20 -25.11 28.43
C PRO A 24 -3.99 -24.46 27.27
N GLU A 25 -3.87 -23.14 27.07
CA GLU A 25 -4.36 -22.46 25.86
C GLU A 25 -3.48 -22.75 24.62
N GLU A 26 -3.01 -24.00 24.49
CA GLU A 26 -2.06 -24.40 23.43
C GLU A 26 -2.73 -24.59 22.07
N TYR A 27 -4.03 -24.87 22.05
CA TYR A 27 -4.77 -25.15 20.82
C TYR A 27 -5.85 -24.10 20.58
N ARG A 28 -5.96 -23.65 19.33
CA ARG A 28 -7.05 -22.77 18.86
C ARG A 28 -7.64 -23.34 17.56
N LEU A 29 -8.90 -23.03 17.30
CA LEU A 29 -9.58 -23.43 16.06
C LEU A 29 -9.53 -22.29 15.05
N LEU A 30 -9.19 -22.61 13.81
CA LEU A 30 -9.21 -21.71 12.67
C LEU A 30 -10.15 -22.29 11.62
N GLU A 31 -11.12 -21.50 11.17
CA GLU A 31 -11.96 -21.85 10.04
C GLU A 31 -11.15 -21.71 8.75
N LEU A 32 -11.08 -22.80 7.98
CA LEU A 32 -10.33 -22.84 6.73
C LEU A 32 -11.30 -22.68 5.56
N THR A 33 -11.05 -21.67 4.73
CA THR A 33 -11.70 -21.61 3.42
C THR A 33 -11.13 -22.72 2.52
N PRO A 34 -11.83 -23.15 1.46
CA PRO A 34 -11.33 -24.18 0.54
C PRO A 34 -9.95 -23.84 -0.05
N GLU A 35 -9.68 -22.55 -0.28
CA GLU A 35 -8.40 -22.06 -0.82
C GLU A 35 -7.27 -22.24 0.20
N ILE A 36 -7.52 -21.92 1.47
CA ILE A 36 -6.52 -22.05 2.54
C ILE A 36 -6.28 -23.53 2.86
N ALA A 37 -7.33 -24.35 2.87
CA ALA A 37 -7.20 -25.80 3.04
C ALA A 37 -6.33 -26.42 1.94
N ALA A 38 -6.55 -26.05 0.67
CA ALA A 38 -5.74 -26.53 -0.45
C ALA A 38 -4.26 -26.08 -0.34
N GLN A 39 -4.02 -24.86 0.15
CA GLN A 39 -2.67 -24.35 0.41
C GLN A 39 -1.97 -25.09 1.57
N LEU A 40 -2.71 -25.44 2.63
CA LEU A 40 -2.20 -26.27 3.73
C LEU A 40 -1.85 -27.69 3.27
N ASP A 41 -2.71 -28.31 2.44
CA ASP A 41 -2.46 -29.63 1.86
C ASP A 41 -1.22 -29.65 0.93
N ALA A 42 -0.85 -28.49 0.40
CA ALA A 42 0.34 -28.30 -0.43
C ALA A 42 1.60 -27.91 0.37
N ASP A 43 1.58 -28.03 1.71
CA ASP A 43 2.68 -27.69 2.62
C ASP A 43 3.20 -26.24 2.45
N THR A 44 2.31 -25.31 2.12
CA THR A 44 2.70 -23.89 1.97
C THR A 44 2.84 -23.19 3.32
N THR A 45 3.62 -22.12 3.36
CA THR A 45 3.87 -21.34 4.57
C THR A 45 2.87 -20.20 4.72
N PHE A 46 2.29 -20.07 5.90
CA PHE A 46 1.46 -18.94 6.29
C PHE A 46 2.17 -18.11 7.36
N VAL A 47 1.89 -16.81 7.38
CA VAL A 47 2.48 -15.91 8.37
C VAL A 47 1.38 -15.11 9.05
N VAL A 48 1.36 -15.12 10.39
CA VAL A 48 0.47 -14.27 11.18
C VAL A 48 1.23 -13.00 11.57
N ARG A 49 0.67 -11.83 11.24
CA ARG A 49 1.26 -10.52 11.50
C ARG A 49 0.26 -9.59 12.18
N GLY A 50 0.76 -8.72 13.06
CA GLY A 50 -0.03 -7.73 13.78
C GLY A 50 0.73 -7.21 14.99
N ARG A 51 0.50 -5.95 15.34
CA ARG A 51 0.98 -5.36 16.60
C ARG A 51 0.07 -5.80 17.74
N ASP A 52 0.53 -5.63 18.97
CA ASP A 52 -0.27 -5.91 20.18
C ASP A 52 -1.58 -5.12 20.24
N THR A 53 -1.67 -4.00 19.52
CA THR A 53 -2.87 -3.13 19.43
C THR A 53 -3.76 -3.43 18.23
N ASP A 54 -3.28 -4.21 17.26
CA ASP A 54 -3.95 -4.44 15.99
C ASP A 54 -4.66 -5.81 16.00
N SER A 55 -5.74 -5.97 15.24
CA SER A 55 -6.28 -7.31 14.97
C SER A 55 -5.28 -8.11 14.13
N ALA A 56 -5.00 -9.35 14.50
CA ALA A 56 -4.08 -10.21 13.76
C ALA A 56 -4.54 -10.46 12.32
N VAL A 57 -3.59 -10.57 11.41
CA VAL A 57 -3.82 -10.85 9.99
C VAL A 57 -3.01 -12.08 9.61
N LEU A 58 -3.67 -13.05 8.97
CA LEU A 58 -3.02 -14.20 8.34
C LEU A 58 -2.68 -13.82 6.89
N ILE A 59 -1.44 -14.02 6.49
CA ILE A 59 -0.97 -13.84 5.12
C ILE A 59 -0.67 -15.22 4.54
N ASP A 60 -1.25 -15.48 3.38
CA ASP A 60 -1.07 -16.73 2.65
C ASP A 60 0.14 -16.70 1.71
N ALA A 61 0.40 -17.82 1.04
CA ALA A 61 1.55 -17.95 0.13
C ALA A 61 1.43 -17.08 -1.14
N THR A 62 0.24 -16.56 -1.43
CA THR A 62 -0.03 -15.66 -2.58
C THR A 62 0.04 -14.18 -2.21
N GLU A 63 0.45 -13.86 -0.98
CA GLU A 63 0.47 -12.51 -0.39
C GLU A 63 -0.94 -11.92 -0.15
N GLN A 64 -1.99 -12.76 -0.16
CA GLN A 64 -3.33 -12.36 0.24
C GLN A 64 -3.41 -12.30 1.77
N ALA A 65 -3.93 -11.17 2.27
CA ALA A 65 -4.14 -10.94 3.69
C ALA A 65 -5.58 -11.26 4.10
N TYR A 66 -5.73 -11.89 5.26
CA TYR A 66 -7.00 -12.26 5.88
C TYR A 66 -7.05 -11.72 7.30
N ALA A 67 -8.02 -10.86 7.60
CA ALA A 67 -8.30 -10.43 8.96
C ALA A 67 -8.83 -11.62 9.77
N MET A 68 -8.22 -11.86 10.93
CA MET A 68 -8.63 -12.91 11.85
C MET A 68 -9.63 -12.35 12.84
N HIS A 69 -10.88 -12.83 12.81
CA HIS A 69 -11.88 -12.44 13.82
C HIS A 69 -12.20 -13.60 14.73
N THR A 70 -12.39 -13.29 16.01
CA THR A 70 -12.81 -14.29 16.98
C THR A 70 -14.34 -14.37 17.02
N ALA A 71 -14.88 -15.51 16.64
CA ALA A 71 -16.28 -15.86 16.82
C ALA A 71 -16.45 -16.68 18.10
N HIS A 72 -17.20 -16.15 19.06
CA HIS A 72 -17.53 -16.87 20.29
C HIS A 72 -18.71 -17.81 20.09
N THR A 73 -18.64 -19.00 20.67
CA THR A 73 -19.72 -19.98 20.65
C THR A 73 -20.30 -20.19 22.04
N SER A 74 -21.63 -20.27 22.16
CA SER A 74 -22.29 -20.66 23.42
C SER A 74 -22.16 -22.16 23.75
N ASN A 75 -21.80 -22.97 22.76
CA ASN A 75 -21.57 -24.40 22.92
C ASN A 75 -20.19 -24.67 23.52
N SER A 76 -20.09 -25.72 24.34
CA SER A 76 -18.80 -26.24 24.82
C SER A 76 -18.22 -27.21 23.79
N MET A 77 -17.12 -26.83 23.14
CA MET A 77 -16.36 -27.70 22.25
C MET A 77 -15.21 -28.35 23.02
N TYR A 78 -14.97 -29.63 22.79
CA TYR A 78 -13.88 -30.38 23.43
C TYR A 78 -12.97 -30.94 22.35
N LEU A 79 -11.68 -30.63 22.43
CA LEU A 79 -10.67 -31.23 21.55
C LEU A 79 -10.14 -32.50 22.21
N LEU A 80 -10.38 -33.65 21.59
CA LEU A 80 -9.86 -34.94 22.06
C LEU A 80 -8.85 -35.49 21.07
N THR A 81 -7.77 -36.06 21.57
CA THR A 81 -6.82 -36.85 20.78
C THR A 81 -6.97 -38.32 21.15
N ARG A 82 -6.90 -39.19 20.15
CA ARG A 82 -6.91 -40.64 20.36
C ARG A 82 -5.50 -41.20 20.16
N ASP A 83 -4.96 -41.83 21.19
CA ASP A 83 -3.70 -42.56 21.12
C ASP A 83 -3.86 -43.95 21.74
N ASN A 84 -3.40 -45.00 21.05
CA ASN A 84 -3.53 -46.41 21.44
C ASN A 84 -4.94 -46.82 21.95
N GLY A 85 -5.99 -46.22 21.41
CA GLY A 85 -7.38 -46.48 21.79
C GLY A 85 -7.90 -45.66 22.96
N GLN A 86 -7.06 -44.94 23.69
CA GLN A 86 -7.45 -44.05 24.78
C GLN A 86 -7.77 -42.64 24.26
N LEU A 87 -8.91 -42.09 24.67
CA LEU A 87 -9.26 -40.69 24.41
C LEU A 87 -8.71 -39.80 25.52
N THR A 88 -7.91 -38.81 25.12
CA THR A 88 -7.37 -37.79 26.02
C THR A 88 -7.96 -36.44 25.65
N LEU A 89 -8.62 -35.80 26.61
CA LEU A 89 -9.08 -34.42 26.46
C LEU A 89 -7.87 -33.49 26.44
N ARG A 90 -7.67 -32.77 25.34
CA ARG A 90 -6.60 -31.77 25.19
C ARG A 90 -7.01 -30.42 25.75
N THR A 91 -8.17 -29.92 25.34
CA THR A 91 -8.65 -28.61 25.78
C THR A 91 -10.15 -28.45 25.58
N LYS A 92 -10.71 -27.45 26.26
CA LYS A 92 -12.08 -26.97 26.07
C LYS A 92 -12.03 -25.64 25.31
N LEU A 93 -12.73 -25.57 24.20
CA LEU A 93 -12.76 -24.44 23.29
C LEU A 93 -14.13 -23.77 23.32
N HIS A 94 -14.13 -22.44 23.21
CA HIS A 94 -15.32 -21.60 23.22
C HIS A 94 -15.26 -20.49 22.14
N GLN A 95 -14.24 -20.55 21.29
CA GLN A 95 -13.92 -19.57 20.26
C GLN A 95 -13.40 -20.29 19.02
N VAL A 96 -13.72 -19.73 17.85
CA VAL A 96 -13.17 -20.10 16.55
C VAL A 96 -12.68 -18.81 15.88
N PHE A 97 -11.54 -18.87 15.21
CA PHE A 97 -11.10 -17.78 14.34
C PHE A 97 -11.70 -17.96 12.96
N ASP A 98 -12.42 -16.95 12.47
CA ASP A 98 -12.77 -16.84 11.06
C ASP A 98 -11.74 -16.00 10.31
N LEU A 99 -11.71 -16.19 8.98
CA LEU A 99 -10.81 -15.48 8.08
C LEU A 99 -11.62 -14.71 7.04
N GLN A 100 -11.41 -13.40 6.98
CA GLN A 100 -12.02 -12.54 5.98
C GLN A 100 -10.95 -11.82 5.16
N PRO A 101 -10.99 -11.90 3.81
CA PRO A 101 -10.06 -11.17 2.96
C PRO A 101 -10.02 -9.67 3.29
N THR A 102 -8.82 -9.12 3.43
CA THR A 102 -8.60 -7.71 3.76
C THR A 102 -7.45 -7.12 2.95
N ARG A 103 -7.41 -5.79 2.83
CA ARG A 103 -6.25 -5.04 2.30
C ARG A 103 -5.71 -4.14 3.41
N PRO A 104 -4.66 -4.57 4.12
CA PRO A 104 -3.98 -3.72 5.08
C PRO A 104 -3.35 -2.51 4.38
N GLN A 105 -3.25 -1.37 5.07
CA GLN A 105 -2.56 -0.18 4.54
C GLN A 105 -1.03 -0.34 4.64
N VAL A 106 -0.48 -1.31 3.91
CA VAL A 106 0.94 -1.66 3.95
C VAL A 106 1.82 -0.43 3.70
N ARG A 107 1.50 0.37 2.68
CA ARG A 107 2.24 1.60 2.35
C ARG A 107 2.25 2.62 3.50
N ALA A 108 1.09 2.95 4.05
CA ALA A 108 1.00 3.90 5.15
C ALA A 108 1.77 3.42 6.38
N ARG A 109 1.69 2.12 6.69
CA ARG A 109 2.39 1.52 7.83
C ARG A 109 3.90 1.45 7.63
N VAL A 110 4.38 1.11 6.44
CA VAL A 110 5.82 1.17 6.12
C VAL A 110 6.34 2.60 6.27
N LEU A 111 5.61 3.60 5.75
CA LEU A 111 5.98 5.01 5.91
C LEU A 111 5.95 5.46 7.38
N GLU A 112 5.01 4.97 8.19
CA GLU A 112 4.97 5.22 9.64
C GLU A 112 6.21 4.65 10.34
N VAL A 113 6.56 3.39 10.08
CA VAL A 113 7.71 2.70 10.68
C VAL A 113 9.02 3.36 10.25
N LEU A 114 9.17 3.72 8.97
CA LEU A 114 10.38 4.40 8.47
C LEU A 114 10.61 5.77 9.12
N LYS A 115 9.55 6.46 9.56
CA LYS A 115 9.67 7.74 10.30
C LYS A 115 10.21 7.58 11.72
N TRP A 116 10.34 6.35 12.24
CA TRP A 116 11.00 6.10 13.53
C TRP A 116 12.51 6.34 13.47
N ASP A 117 13.09 6.31 12.26
CA ASP A 117 14.45 6.80 12.06
C ASP A 117 14.45 8.34 12.04
N THR A 118 14.97 8.93 13.11
CA THR A 118 14.99 10.38 13.34
C THR A 118 16.08 11.12 12.55
N ARG A 119 16.98 10.40 11.86
CA ARG A 119 18.07 11.00 11.04
C ARG A 119 17.57 11.66 9.76
N GLY A 120 16.28 11.56 9.45
CA GLY A 120 15.70 12.11 8.22
C GLY A 120 16.14 11.35 6.97
N ALA A 121 15.84 11.92 5.80
CA ALA A 121 16.13 11.30 4.51
C ALA A 121 17.62 11.34 4.17
N PHE A 122 18.13 10.26 3.58
CA PHE A 122 19.51 10.11 3.14
C PHE A 122 19.79 10.99 1.92
N ARG A 123 20.84 11.82 1.99
CA ARG A 123 21.20 12.82 0.97
C ARG A 123 22.57 12.60 0.32
N GLY A 124 23.20 11.45 0.58
CA GLY A 124 24.58 11.17 0.21
C GLY A 124 25.43 10.90 1.45
N THR A 125 26.49 10.11 1.27
CA THR A 125 27.39 9.72 2.37
C THR A 125 28.11 10.92 2.98
N GLU A 126 28.37 11.94 2.16
CA GLU A 126 28.99 13.20 2.55
C GLU A 126 28.14 14.05 3.51
N PHE A 127 26.83 13.81 3.59
CA PHE A 127 25.93 14.49 4.52
C PHE A 127 25.63 13.65 5.77
N GLU A 128 25.91 12.35 5.71
CA GLU A 128 25.88 11.45 6.86
C GLU A 128 27.16 11.70 7.66
N HIS A 129 27.13 12.66 8.59
CA HIS A 129 28.31 13.04 9.36
C HIS A 129 28.86 11.82 10.14
N GLU A 130 30.03 11.32 9.73
CA GLU A 130 30.90 10.43 10.50
C GLU A 130 31.41 11.19 11.74
N GLY A 131 30.56 11.35 12.75
CA GLY A 131 30.95 12.16 13.91
C GLY A 131 29.88 12.39 14.96
N VAL A 132 28.66 11.92 14.77
CA VAL A 132 27.68 11.88 15.88
C VAL A 132 27.79 10.53 16.60
N THR A 133 28.93 10.33 17.26
CA THR A 133 28.98 9.52 18.50
C THR A 133 28.44 10.33 19.67
N ASP A 134 27.37 11.09 19.43
CA ASP A 134 26.86 12.06 20.37
C ASP A 134 25.56 11.52 20.92
N GLU A 135 25.53 11.42 22.24
CA GLU A 135 24.42 11.02 23.11
C GLU A 135 23.20 11.97 22.99
N SER A 136 23.10 12.71 21.87
CA SER A 136 22.16 13.78 21.55
C SER A 136 21.29 13.49 20.31
N ILE A 137 21.58 12.46 19.50
CA ILE A 137 20.55 11.88 18.61
C ILE A 137 19.65 11.02 19.50
N THR A 138 18.52 11.58 19.91
CA THR A 138 17.44 10.87 20.59
C THR A 138 17.22 9.51 19.93
N ASP A 139 17.51 8.42 20.65
CA ASP A 139 17.12 7.00 20.48
C ASP A 139 16.13 6.74 19.32
N GLY A 140 16.58 6.93 18.08
CA GLY A 140 15.81 6.60 16.89
C GLY A 140 15.89 5.09 16.69
N VAL A 141 14.74 4.42 16.61
CA VAL A 141 14.72 2.97 16.37
C VAL A 141 15.25 2.72 14.96
N ARG A 142 16.39 2.03 14.87
CA ARG A 142 16.92 1.56 13.58
C ARG A 142 15.93 0.56 13.00
N VAL A 143 15.32 0.94 11.88
CA VAL A 143 14.34 0.10 11.19
C VAL A 143 15.06 -1.06 10.51
N THR A 144 14.85 -2.27 10.99
CA THR A 144 15.37 -3.50 10.39
C THR A 144 14.24 -4.32 9.78
N ASP A 145 14.59 -5.37 9.03
CA ASP A 145 13.60 -6.32 8.49
C ASP A 145 12.72 -6.89 9.62
N THR A 146 13.30 -7.22 10.78
CA THR A 146 12.56 -7.69 11.97
C THR A 146 11.54 -6.65 12.48
N VAL A 147 11.90 -5.36 12.46
CA VAL A 147 10.99 -4.30 12.91
C VAL A 147 9.82 -4.17 11.94
N LEU A 148 10.07 -4.19 10.63
CA LEU A 148 8.99 -4.16 9.62
C LEU A 148 8.07 -5.38 9.75
N ASP A 149 8.66 -6.56 9.92
CA ASP A 149 7.98 -7.83 10.13
C ASP A 149 7.07 -7.86 11.37
N GLN A 150 7.41 -7.10 12.42
CA GLN A 150 6.59 -7.02 13.63
C GLN A 150 5.46 -5.99 13.53
N HIS A 151 5.62 -4.97 12.69
CA HIS A 151 4.73 -3.79 12.70
C HIS A 151 3.90 -3.61 11.43
N VAL A 152 4.23 -4.34 10.35
CA VAL A 152 3.52 -4.28 9.07
C VAL A 152 2.77 -5.58 8.82
N GLN A 153 1.47 -5.47 8.57
CA GLN A 153 0.58 -6.60 8.29
C GLN A 153 0.64 -7.01 6.82
N ALA A 154 1.82 -7.44 6.37
CA ALA A 154 2.03 -7.88 5.00
C ALA A 154 3.12 -8.94 4.91
N GLY A 155 3.12 -9.70 3.81
CA GLY A 155 4.22 -10.61 3.51
C GLY A 155 5.47 -9.84 3.08
N HIS A 156 6.61 -10.53 3.13
CA HIS A 156 7.92 -9.92 2.90
C HIS A 156 8.02 -9.31 1.49
N ALA A 157 7.47 -9.98 0.47
CA ALA A 157 7.53 -9.50 -0.89
C ALA A 157 6.69 -8.21 -1.07
N HIS A 158 5.52 -8.13 -0.43
CA HIS A 158 4.71 -6.91 -0.50
C HIS A 158 5.39 -5.74 0.23
N VAL A 159 5.96 -5.95 1.42
CA VAL A 159 6.74 -4.91 2.12
C VAL A 159 7.90 -4.43 1.26
N ARG A 160 8.63 -5.34 0.61
CA ARG A 160 9.75 -4.98 -0.27
C ARG A 160 9.33 -4.11 -1.44
N ARG A 161 8.23 -4.42 -2.12
CA ARG A 161 7.69 -3.58 -3.23
C ARG A 161 7.36 -2.17 -2.74
N VAL A 162 6.76 -2.06 -1.55
CA VAL A 162 6.45 -0.75 -0.96
C VAL A 162 7.73 0.02 -0.64
N LEU A 163 8.76 -0.64 -0.09
CA LEU A 163 10.06 -0.03 0.19
C LEU A 163 10.70 0.53 -1.09
N ASP A 164 10.67 -0.25 -2.18
CA ASP A 164 11.16 0.20 -3.48
C ASP A 164 10.38 1.42 -3.99
N ASP A 165 9.04 1.41 -3.86
CA ASP A 165 8.17 2.52 -4.27
C ASP A 165 8.37 3.82 -3.47
N VAL A 166 8.81 3.73 -2.20
CA VAL A 166 9.09 4.89 -1.34
C VAL A 166 10.56 5.30 -1.36
N LEU A 167 11.36 4.75 -2.29
CA LEU A 167 12.80 4.99 -2.38
C LEU A 167 13.49 4.68 -1.04
N ALA A 168 13.18 3.54 -0.43
CA ALA A 168 13.89 3.03 0.72
C ALA A 168 14.94 1.99 0.31
N PHE A 169 16.07 1.99 1.00
CA PHE A 169 17.16 1.05 0.76
C PHE A 169 17.72 0.53 2.08
N ARG A 170 18.26 -0.69 2.05
CA ARG A 170 18.92 -1.29 3.22
C ARG A 170 20.40 -0.97 3.15
N HIS A 171 20.90 -0.23 4.13
CA HIS A 171 22.30 0.16 4.18
C HIS A 171 23.18 -1.04 4.55
N ASN A 172 24.18 -1.36 3.72
CA ASN A 172 24.92 -2.62 3.81
C ASN A 172 25.77 -2.72 5.09
N ALA A 173 26.41 -1.64 5.52
CA ALA A 173 27.30 -1.67 6.69
C ALA A 173 26.54 -1.78 8.02
N THR A 174 25.27 -1.35 8.06
CA THR A 174 24.51 -1.19 9.31
C THR A 174 23.26 -2.06 9.38
N GLY A 175 22.80 -2.59 8.24
CA GLY A 175 21.66 -3.51 8.14
C GLY A 175 20.29 -2.91 8.38
N HIS A 176 20.17 -1.57 8.43
CA HIS A 176 18.89 -0.88 8.61
C HIS A 176 18.42 -0.19 7.34
N TRP A 177 17.11 0.04 7.26
CA TRP A 177 16.45 0.75 6.19
C TRP A 177 16.62 2.27 6.33
N ARG A 178 16.92 2.94 5.23
CA ARG A 178 16.98 4.40 5.07
C ARG A 178 16.08 4.80 3.91
N VAL A 179 15.48 5.98 4.00
CA VAL A 179 14.72 6.57 2.89
C VAL A 179 15.60 7.57 2.16
N LEU A 180 15.72 7.47 0.84
CA LEU A 180 16.43 8.45 0.02
C LEU A 180 15.64 9.76 -0.04
N ASP A 181 16.36 10.88 0.03
CA ASP A 181 15.79 12.19 -0.28
C ASP A 181 15.37 12.25 -1.75
N ALA A 182 14.17 12.77 -2.00
CA ALA A 182 13.60 12.81 -3.34
C ALA A 182 14.42 13.70 -4.31
N GLY A 183 15.03 14.77 -3.81
CA GLY A 183 15.90 15.63 -4.61
C GLY A 183 17.19 14.90 -4.98
N TYR A 184 17.80 14.23 -4.00
CA TYR A 184 18.98 13.39 -4.24
C TYR A 184 18.69 12.27 -5.25
N ALA A 185 17.54 11.59 -5.12
CA ALA A 185 17.12 10.57 -6.08
C ALA A 185 16.90 11.14 -7.49
N CYS A 186 16.35 12.36 -7.63
CA CYS A 186 16.23 13.03 -8.92
C CYS A 186 17.61 13.29 -9.55
N ASP A 187 18.55 13.80 -8.77
CA ASP A 187 19.88 14.12 -9.26
C ASP A 187 20.65 12.85 -9.63
N LEU A 188 20.58 11.80 -8.81
CA LEU A 188 21.16 10.51 -9.14
C LEU A 188 20.53 9.89 -10.41
N LEU A 189 19.20 9.97 -10.57
CA LEU A 189 18.54 9.55 -11.80
C LEU A 189 19.07 10.33 -13.02
N ARG A 190 19.26 11.64 -12.91
CA ARG A 190 19.85 12.45 -14.01
C ARG A 190 21.26 12.02 -14.34
N ILE A 191 22.08 11.69 -13.34
CA ILE A 191 23.45 11.21 -13.56
C ILE A 191 23.43 9.83 -14.24
N ILE A 192 22.57 8.91 -13.79
CA ILE A 192 22.35 7.62 -14.47
C ILE A 192 21.94 7.86 -15.92
N LEU A 193 21.04 8.82 -16.15
CA LEU A 193 20.58 9.14 -17.49
C LEU A 193 21.66 9.79 -18.38
N ALA A 194 22.55 10.60 -17.82
CA ALA A 194 23.70 11.10 -18.56
C ALA A 194 24.71 9.98 -18.89
N THR A 195 24.93 9.09 -17.92
CA THR A 195 25.88 7.97 -18.02
C THR A 195 25.50 7.00 -19.14
N HIS A 196 24.21 6.71 -19.32
CA HIS A 196 23.79 5.81 -20.40
C HIS A 196 24.10 6.40 -21.78
N VAL A 197 24.00 7.73 -21.95
CA VAL A 197 24.30 8.41 -23.21
C VAL A 197 25.80 8.37 -23.47
N GLU A 198 26.60 8.67 -22.44
CA GLU A 198 28.07 8.68 -22.55
C GLU A 198 28.63 7.29 -22.91
N ARG A 199 28.08 6.23 -22.30
CA ARG A 199 28.55 4.86 -22.48
C ARG A 199 27.78 4.06 -23.53
N ASP A 200 26.86 4.71 -24.25
CA ASP A 200 25.98 4.10 -25.28
C ASP A 200 25.25 2.85 -24.77
N TRP A 201 24.72 2.93 -23.55
CA TRP A 201 23.98 1.84 -22.93
C TRP A 201 22.49 1.90 -23.28
N PRO A 202 21.85 0.75 -23.54
CA PRO A 202 20.42 0.68 -23.74
C PRO A 202 19.68 0.99 -22.43
N LEU A 203 18.78 1.99 -22.47
CA LEU A 203 17.91 2.34 -21.33
C LEU A 203 16.98 1.20 -20.89
N ASP A 204 16.69 0.28 -21.81
CA ASP A 204 15.84 -0.88 -21.58
C ASP A 204 16.59 -2.10 -21.01
N ALA A 205 17.93 -2.00 -20.87
CA ALA A 205 18.74 -3.11 -20.39
C ALA A 205 19.94 -2.65 -19.55
N LEU A 206 19.66 -1.89 -18.49
CA LEU A 206 20.66 -1.45 -17.52
C LEU A 206 20.93 -2.53 -16.47
N ARG A 207 22.19 -2.68 -16.03
CA ARG A 207 22.56 -3.56 -14.91
C ARG A 207 23.04 -2.72 -13.73
N ALA A 208 22.52 -2.97 -12.53
CA ALA A 208 22.85 -2.19 -11.34
C ALA A 208 24.35 -2.14 -11.06
N ASP A 209 25.05 -3.28 -11.11
CA ASP A 209 26.50 -3.36 -10.87
C ASP A 209 27.32 -2.55 -11.88
N THR A 210 26.91 -2.58 -13.15
CA THR A 210 27.58 -1.88 -14.24
C THR A 210 27.38 -0.37 -14.12
N VAL A 211 26.15 0.06 -13.85
CA VAL A 211 25.81 1.47 -13.58
C VAL A 211 26.57 1.97 -12.35
N TYR A 212 26.53 1.21 -11.25
CA TYR A 212 27.27 1.54 -10.04
C TYR A 212 28.77 1.69 -10.30
N SER A 213 29.39 0.74 -11.00
CA SER A 213 30.84 0.79 -11.27
C SER A 213 31.25 2.03 -12.07
N ALA A 214 30.43 2.45 -13.04
CA ALA A 214 30.65 3.67 -13.79
C ALA A 214 30.51 4.92 -12.93
N LEU A 215 29.43 5.01 -12.14
CA LEU A 215 29.19 6.15 -11.25
C LEU A 215 30.24 6.25 -10.15
N HIS A 216 30.64 5.12 -9.56
CA HIS A 216 31.62 5.07 -8.49
C HIS A 216 33.02 5.49 -8.95
N ALA A 217 33.38 5.22 -10.21
CA ALA A 217 34.64 5.67 -10.80
C ALA A 217 34.75 7.20 -10.86
N GLU A 218 33.62 7.89 -11.03
CA GLU A 218 33.55 9.36 -11.10
C GLU A 218 33.20 10.00 -9.75
N SER A 219 32.49 9.27 -8.88
CA SER A 219 32.00 9.73 -7.58
C SER A 219 32.04 8.60 -6.54
N PRO A 220 33.17 8.44 -5.81
CA PRO A 220 33.37 7.33 -4.87
C PRO A 220 32.38 7.28 -3.69
N HIS A 221 31.65 8.37 -3.44
CA HIS A 221 30.70 8.54 -2.34
C HIS A 221 29.34 7.87 -2.58
N ILE A 222 29.06 7.43 -3.81
CA ILE A 222 27.82 6.75 -4.17
C ILE A 222 27.86 5.31 -3.67
N LEU A 223 26.78 4.86 -3.03
CA LEU A 223 26.62 3.49 -2.53
C LEU A 223 25.92 2.60 -3.58
N PRO A 224 26.29 1.30 -3.68
CA PRO A 224 25.64 0.40 -4.63
C PRO A 224 24.16 0.19 -4.33
N GLU A 225 23.78 0.08 -3.06
CA GLU A 225 22.38 -0.05 -2.62
C GLU A 225 21.51 1.17 -2.98
N VAL A 226 22.10 2.36 -3.10
CA VAL A 226 21.41 3.59 -3.48
C VAL A 226 21.12 3.61 -4.99
N VAL A 227 22.06 3.15 -5.81
CA VAL A 227 21.86 2.98 -7.26
C VAL A 227 20.78 1.93 -7.53
N ASP A 228 20.85 0.79 -6.85
CA ASP A 228 19.83 -0.26 -6.95
C ASP A 228 18.44 0.24 -6.57
N ALA A 229 18.31 1.01 -5.47
CA ALA A 229 17.02 1.57 -5.06
C ALA A 229 16.43 2.56 -6.09
N VAL A 230 17.27 3.42 -6.70
CA VAL A 230 16.83 4.33 -7.76
C VAL A 230 16.38 3.55 -9.00
N LEU A 231 17.14 2.52 -9.41
CA LEU A 231 16.74 1.68 -10.54
C LEU A 231 15.44 0.92 -10.25
N ARG A 232 15.27 0.31 -9.07
CA ARG A 232 14.02 -0.37 -8.68
C ARG A 232 12.81 0.57 -8.69
N ARG A 233 12.99 1.83 -8.30
CA ARG A 233 11.91 2.83 -8.29
C ARG A 233 11.48 3.26 -9.70
N PHE A 234 12.43 3.42 -10.60
CA PHE A 234 12.21 4.06 -11.91
C PHE A 234 12.24 3.10 -13.10
N ALA A 235 12.64 1.86 -12.90
CA ALA A 235 12.70 0.83 -13.94
C ALA A 235 11.91 -0.41 -13.54
N THR A 236 11.67 -1.27 -14.52
CA THR A 236 11.15 -2.62 -14.33
C THR A 236 12.31 -3.61 -14.36
N GLU A 237 12.39 -4.46 -13.34
CA GLU A 237 13.45 -5.46 -13.23
C GLU A 237 12.99 -6.79 -13.81
N HIS A 238 13.83 -7.40 -14.64
CA HIS A 238 13.70 -8.77 -15.11
C HIS A 238 15.07 -9.46 -15.03
N GLU A 239 15.22 -10.46 -14.16
CA GLU A 239 16.46 -11.23 -13.99
C GLU A 239 17.71 -10.34 -13.75
N GLY A 240 17.56 -9.27 -12.96
CA GLY A 240 18.65 -8.33 -12.64
C GLY A 240 19.00 -7.36 -13.77
N VAL A 241 18.18 -7.29 -14.81
CA VAL A 241 18.24 -6.29 -15.88
C VAL A 241 17.08 -5.30 -15.71
N PHE A 242 17.39 -4.02 -15.75
CA PHE A 242 16.44 -2.93 -15.53
C PHE A 242 16.09 -2.23 -16.84
N ALA A 243 14.80 -2.16 -17.14
CA ALA A 243 14.26 -1.38 -18.24
C ALA A 243 13.58 -0.11 -17.71
N MET A 244 14.11 1.06 -18.06
CA MET A 244 13.64 2.36 -17.55
C MET A 244 12.16 2.60 -17.89
N ASP A 245 11.37 2.97 -16.89
CA ASP A 245 9.94 3.21 -17.03
C ASP A 245 9.64 4.72 -16.96
N THR A 246 9.47 5.31 -18.14
CA THR A 246 9.13 6.73 -18.29
C THR A 246 7.87 7.14 -17.51
N ARG A 247 6.89 6.24 -17.40
CA ARG A 247 5.65 6.53 -16.67
C ARG A 247 5.91 6.62 -15.17
N ARG A 248 6.73 5.73 -14.60
CA ARG A 248 7.12 5.79 -13.18
C ARG A 248 7.88 7.07 -12.85
N VAL A 249 8.81 7.49 -13.73
CA VAL A 249 9.54 8.75 -13.58
C VAL A 249 8.58 9.94 -13.61
N CYS A 250 7.65 9.97 -14.57
CA CYS A 250 6.65 11.03 -14.68
C CYS A 250 5.74 11.13 -13.44
N VAL A 251 5.25 10.01 -12.92
CA VAL A 251 4.42 9.97 -11.70
C VAL A 251 5.21 10.55 -10.52
N PHE A 252 6.46 10.14 -10.36
CA PHE A 252 7.31 10.65 -9.29
C PHE A 252 7.59 12.15 -9.39
N LEU A 253 7.91 12.66 -10.59
CA LEU A 253 8.11 14.10 -10.79
C LEU A 253 6.82 14.90 -10.56
N ALA A 254 5.66 14.36 -10.95
CA ALA A 254 4.37 14.94 -10.64
C ALA A 254 4.12 15.00 -9.12
N GLU A 255 4.44 13.92 -8.38
CA GLU A 255 4.40 13.90 -6.91
C GLU A 255 5.27 15.02 -6.31
N GLN A 256 6.49 15.22 -6.83
CA GLN A 256 7.38 16.28 -6.33
C GLN A 256 6.82 17.68 -6.58
N ILE A 257 6.23 17.94 -7.75
CA ILE A 257 5.61 19.23 -8.07
C ILE A 257 4.43 19.53 -7.13
N PHE A 258 3.61 18.51 -6.84
CA PHE A 258 2.50 18.66 -5.89
C PHE A 258 3.01 18.85 -4.45
N ALA A 259 4.00 18.08 -4.02
CA ALA A 259 4.60 18.19 -2.71
C ALA A 259 5.21 19.58 -2.46
N SER A 260 5.92 20.15 -3.44
CA SER A 260 6.50 21.50 -3.32
C SER A 260 5.46 22.62 -3.27
N SER A 261 4.23 22.35 -3.72
CA SER A 261 3.16 23.34 -3.83
C SER A 261 2.12 23.25 -2.71
N GLY A 262 2.21 22.22 -1.86
CA GLY A 262 1.21 21.91 -0.84
C GLY A 262 -0.19 21.72 -1.44
N SER A 263 -1.21 22.25 -0.76
CA SER A 263 -2.62 22.12 -1.18
C SER A 263 -3.06 23.13 -2.26
N ARG A 264 -2.12 23.80 -2.95
CA ARG A 264 -2.44 24.77 -4.00
C ARG A 264 -3.08 24.07 -5.21
N ALA A 265 -4.18 24.62 -5.69
CA ALA A 265 -4.80 24.21 -6.95
C ALA A 265 -3.92 24.63 -8.15
N TRP A 266 -3.74 23.72 -9.10
CA TRP A 266 -2.87 23.91 -10.26
C TRP A 266 -3.67 24.04 -11.56
N PRO A 267 -3.55 25.15 -12.32
CA PRO A 267 -4.01 25.18 -13.70
C PRO A 267 -3.36 24.06 -14.51
N VAL A 268 -4.17 23.24 -15.20
CA VAL A 268 -3.65 22.12 -16.02
C VAL A 268 -2.53 22.60 -16.98
N PRO A 269 -2.69 23.69 -17.76
CA PRO A 269 -1.62 24.13 -18.66
C PRO A 269 -0.31 24.52 -17.97
N GLU A 270 -0.38 25.10 -16.77
CA GLU A 270 0.80 25.47 -15.99
C GLU A 270 1.48 24.24 -15.41
N PHE A 271 0.70 23.30 -14.87
CA PHE A 271 1.21 22.03 -14.35
C PHE A 271 1.91 21.24 -15.45
N LEU A 272 1.29 21.12 -16.63
CA LEU A 272 1.89 20.42 -17.77
C LEU A 272 3.19 21.08 -18.22
N ARG A 273 3.28 22.42 -18.19
CA ARG A 273 4.51 23.14 -18.50
C ARG A 273 5.61 22.84 -17.47
N ALA A 274 5.28 22.86 -16.19
CA ALA A 274 6.22 22.55 -15.12
C ALA A 274 6.71 21.09 -15.19
N LEU A 275 5.80 20.14 -15.43
CA LEU A 275 6.12 18.74 -15.59
C LEU A 275 7.03 18.51 -16.80
N ARG A 276 6.69 19.07 -17.97
CA ARG A 276 7.54 18.99 -19.18
C ARG A 276 8.94 19.59 -18.96
N ALA A 277 9.05 20.68 -18.22
CA ALA A 277 10.33 21.31 -17.91
C ALA A 277 11.20 20.47 -16.94
N THR A 278 10.58 19.60 -16.14
CA THR A 278 11.28 18.76 -15.14
C THR A 278 11.70 17.41 -15.73
N MET A 279 11.04 16.95 -16.81
CA MET A 279 11.33 15.68 -17.46
C MET A 279 12.76 15.63 -18.05
N PRO A 280 13.50 14.53 -17.83
CA PRO A 280 14.78 14.32 -18.51
C PRO A 280 14.61 14.26 -20.04
N PRO A 281 15.52 14.88 -20.83
CA PRO A 281 15.40 14.91 -22.29
C PRO A 281 15.50 13.52 -22.94
N GLN A 282 16.10 12.55 -22.25
CA GLN A 282 16.24 11.16 -22.71
C GLN A 282 14.91 10.39 -22.66
N LEU A 283 13.90 10.90 -21.92
CA LEU A 283 12.64 10.23 -21.71
C LEU A 283 11.51 10.98 -22.42
N THR A 284 10.88 10.31 -23.39
CA THR A 284 9.72 10.85 -24.09
C THR A 284 8.43 10.32 -23.49
N LEU A 285 7.59 11.23 -22.98
CA LEU A 285 6.25 10.90 -22.54
C LEU A 285 5.34 10.70 -23.74
N ASP A 286 4.99 9.44 -24.03
CA ASP A 286 3.92 9.08 -24.96
C ASP A 286 2.55 9.11 -24.24
N VAL A 287 2.25 10.25 -23.62
CA VAL A 287 0.97 10.47 -22.94
C VAL A 287 0.30 11.65 -23.61
N ASP A 288 -0.97 11.48 -23.98
CA ASP A 288 -1.81 12.57 -24.47
C ASP A 288 -2.16 13.50 -23.30
N MET A 289 -1.17 14.29 -22.89
CA MET A 289 -1.27 15.31 -21.84
C MET A 289 -2.21 16.43 -22.28
N ASP A 290 -2.41 16.60 -23.59
CA ASP A 290 -3.24 17.65 -24.16
C ASP A 290 -4.74 17.29 -24.11
N ALA A 291 -5.08 16.00 -23.92
CA ALA A 291 -6.44 15.53 -23.65
C ALA A 291 -6.87 15.64 -22.17
N TRP A 292 -6.06 16.23 -21.28
CA TRP A 292 -6.37 16.32 -19.85
C TRP A 292 -7.53 17.29 -19.57
N ASN A 293 -8.67 16.70 -19.21
CA ASN A 293 -9.87 17.38 -18.77
C ASN A 293 -10.45 16.66 -17.55
N SER A 294 -11.53 17.18 -16.97
CA SER A 294 -12.13 16.60 -15.76
C SER A 294 -12.52 15.13 -15.88
N ARG A 295 -12.72 14.61 -17.09
CA ARG A 295 -13.07 13.21 -17.34
C ARG A 295 -11.86 12.28 -17.46
N SER A 296 -10.75 12.76 -18.03
CA SER A 296 -9.57 11.93 -18.35
C SER A 296 -8.53 11.90 -17.23
N ILE A 297 -8.57 12.83 -16.27
CA ILE A 297 -7.58 12.92 -15.19
C ILE A 297 -7.60 11.67 -14.28
N SER A 298 -8.76 11.10 -13.99
CA SER A 298 -8.86 9.86 -13.18
C SER A 298 -8.13 8.65 -13.77
N THR A 299 -7.90 8.64 -15.09
CA THR A 299 -7.19 7.58 -15.82
C THR A 299 -5.79 7.98 -16.28
N SER A 300 -5.35 9.20 -15.97
CA SER A 300 -4.04 9.72 -16.36
C SER A 300 -2.95 9.31 -15.36
N VAL A 301 -1.70 9.72 -15.62
CA VAL A 301 -0.57 9.48 -14.71
C VAL A 301 -0.74 10.15 -13.34
N VAL A 302 -1.60 11.18 -13.22
CA VAL A 302 -1.89 11.86 -11.94
C VAL A 302 -3.22 11.43 -11.32
N GLY A 303 -3.89 10.40 -11.84
CA GLY A 303 -5.23 9.99 -11.39
C GLY A 303 -5.32 9.57 -9.91
N LYS A 304 -4.19 9.18 -9.30
CA LYS A 304 -4.04 8.88 -7.87
C LYS A 304 -3.42 10.02 -7.04
N LEU A 305 -3.06 11.13 -7.70
CA LEU A 305 -2.33 12.25 -7.10
C LEU A 305 -3.15 13.52 -7.03
N ALA A 306 -4.12 13.69 -7.93
CA ALA A 306 -4.95 14.88 -8.00
C ALA A 306 -6.33 14.61 -8.59
N VAL A 307 -7.28 15.46 -8.24
CA VAL A 307 -8.63 15.48 -8.82
C VAL A 307 -8.85 16.77 -9.60
N ALA A 308 -9.60 16.71 -10.69
CA ALA A 308 -9.96 17.86 -11.49
C ALA A 308 -11.13 18.66 -10.87
N THR A 309 -11.07 19.97 -10.96
CA THR A 309 -12.23 20.85 -10.74
C THR A 309 -12.26 21.96 -11.80
N SER A 310 -13.43 22.52 -12.07
CA SER A 310 -13.59 23.64 -12.99
C SER A 310 -13.72 24.94 -12.20
N ALA A 311 -12.90 25.94 -12.51
CA ALA A 311 -13.07 27.31 -12.03
C ALA A 311 -13.57 28.21 -13.17
N PRO A 312 -14.36 29.25 -12.89
CA PRO A 312 -14.57 30.32 -13.86
C PRO A 312 -13.20 30.93 -14.18
N ALA A 313 -12.83 31.04 -15.45
CA ALA A 313 -11.65 31.80 -15.81
C ALA A 313 -11.90 33.27 -15.44
N ASP A 314 -10.89 33.95 -14.93
CA ASP A 314 -10.99 35.38 -14.59
C ASP A 314 -11.63 36.15 -15.76
N GLU A 315 -12.68 36.92 -15.43
CA GLU A 315 -13.51 37.69 -16.36
C GLU A 315 -12.71 38.67 -17.24
N HIS A 316 -11.43 38.90 -16.92
CA HIS A 316 -10.55 39.88 -17.56
C HIS A 316 -9.59 39.32 -18.61
N LEU A 317 -9.54 37.99 -18.87
CA LEU A 317 -8.53 37.45 -19.78
C LEU A 317 -9.02 36.57 -20.94
N LEU A 318 -10.29 36.17 -21.02
CA LEU A 318 -10.76 35.35 -22.14
C LEU A 318 -12.20 35.69 -22.54
N HIS A 319 -12.36 36.54 -23.56
CA HIS A 319 -13.59 36.57 -24.34
C HIS A 319 -13.65 35.31 -25.21
N SER A 320 -14.49 34.35 -24.83
CA SER A 320 -14.92 33.32 -25.77
C SER A 320 -15.80 33.97 -26.83
N PRO A 321 -15.56 33.74 -28.15
CA PRO A 321 -16.34 34.36 -29.23
C PRO A 321 -17.84 34.02 -29.21
N ASN A 322 -18.27 33.07 -28.36
CA ASN A 322 -19.64 32.54 -28.33
C ASN A 322 -20.41 32.81 -27.02
N GLY A 323 -19.94 33.71 -26.14
CA GLY A 323 -20.66 34.08 -24.91
C GLY A 323 -20.74 32.96 -23.84
N VAL A 324 -19.97 31.88 -24.00
CA VAL A 324 -19.77 30.86 -22.95
C VAL A 324 -18.59 31.31 -22.09
N PRO A 325 -18.72 31.44 -20.76
CA PRO A 325 -17.59 31.78 -19.91
C PRO A 325 -16.51 30.72 -20.06
N ALA A 326 -15.28 31.16 -20.38
CA ALA A 326 -14.13 30.25 -20.39
C ALA A 326 -14.00 29.65 -18.99
N SER A 327 -13.90 28.32 -18.89
CA SER A 327 -13.65 27.64 -17.63
C SER A 327 -12.29 26.97 -17.69
N LEU A 328 -11.48 27.21 -16.67
CA LEU A 328 -10.16 26.63 -16.55
C LEU A 328 -10.25 25.38 -15.67
N THR A 329 -9.62 24.29 -16.12
CA THR A 329 -9.50 23.06 -15.34
C THR A 329 -8.32 23.19 -14.37
N LEU A 330 -8.61 23.02 -13.09
CA LEU A 330 -7.65 23.01 -11.99
C LEU A 330 -7.45 21.58 -11.47
N LEU A 331 -6.22 21.24 -11.10
CA LEU A 331 -5.84 20.04 -10.38
C LEU A 331 -5.76 20.35 -8.88
N LEU A 332 -6.51 19.61 -8.08
CA LEU A 332 -6.46 19.65 -6.63
C LEU A 332 -5.62 18.46 -6.14
N PRO A 333 -4.43 18.69 -5.56
CA PRO A 333 -3.59 17.61 -5.07
C PRO A 333 -4.27 16.84 -3.93
N VAL A 334 -4.07 15.52 -3.92
CA VAL A 334 -4.55 14.61 -2.88
C VAL A 334 -3.40 13.68 -2.49
N ASP A 335 -2.96 13.76 -1.23
CA ASP A 335 -1.97 12.82 -0.71
C ASP A 335 -2.64 11.53 -0.24
N ASN A 336 -2.61 10.52 -1.10
CA ASN A 336 -3.21 9.22 -0.83
C ASN A 336 -2.62 8.53 0.41
N ASN A 337 -1.39 8.87 0.81
CA ASN A 337 -0.75 8.26 1.99
C ASN A 337 -1.29 8.81 3.31
N THR A 338 -2.01 9.94 3.28
CA THR A 338 -2.62 10.55 4.48
C THR A 338 -4.08 10.18 4.67
N LEU A 339 -4.67 9.48 3.69
CA LEU A 339 -6.10 9.15 3.71
C LEU A 339 -6.41 8.03 4.74
N PRO A 340 -7.37 8.25 5.66
CA PRO A 340 -7.71 7.28 6.72
C PRO A 340 -8.10 5.89 6.20
N GLN A 341 -7.87 4.83 6.98
CA GLN A 341 -8.36 3.48 6.63
C GLN A 341 -9.86 3.32 6.82
N ASP A 342 -10.42 4.04 7.80
CA ASP A 342 -11.86 4.06 8.00
C ASP A 342 -12.56 4.71 6.79
N THR A 343 -13.49 3.96 6.19
CA THR A 343 -14.20 4.39 5.00
C THR A 343 -14.94 5.72 5.22
N ARG A 344 -15.59 5.91 6.38
CA ARG A 344 -16.38 7.13 6.64
C ARG A 344 -15.46 8.34 6.75
N ALA A 345 -14.37 8.24 7.52
CA ALA A 345 -13.37 9.29 7.67
C ALA A 345 -12.71 9.63 6.33
N ARG A 346 -12.34 8.63 5.53
CA ARG A 346 -11.77 8.87 4.19
C ARG A 346 -12.75 9.57 3.25
N MET A 347 -14.00 9.14 3.21
CA MET A 347 -15.04 9.78 2.39
C MET A 347 -15.25 11.25 2.80
N ARG A 348 -15.22 11.54 4.10
CA ARG A 348 -15.29 12.92 4.62
C ARG A 348 -14.13 13.75 4.11
N ASP A 349 -12.90 13.24 4.22
CA ASP A 349 -11.70 13.97 3.83
C ASP A 349 -11.66 14.20 2.30
N LEU A 350 -12.08 13.23 1.49
CA LEU A 350 -12.24 13.39 0.04
C LEU A 350 -13.31 14.46 -0.32
N PHE A 351 -14.45 14.47 0.37
CA PHE A 351 -15.46 15.52 0.18
C PHE A 351 -15.00 16.91 0.66
N ALA A 352 -14.04 16.98 1.57
CA ALA A 352 -13.42 18.24 1.99
C ALA A 352 -12.48 18.80 0.92
N VAL A 353 -11.75 17.93 0.19
CA VAL A 353 -10.91 18.35 -0.95
C VAL A 353 -11.76 18.93 -2.08
N LYS A 354 -12.87 18.26 -2.44
CA LYS A 354 -13.76 18.68 -3.52
C LYS A 354 -15.21 18.42 -3.11
N SER A 355 -16.08 19.42 -3.27
CA SER A 355 -17.47 19.33 -2.80
C SER A 355 -18.37 18.42 -3.64
N LYS A 356 -18.00 18.17 -4.90
CA LYS A 356 -18.77 17.41 -5.89
C LYS A 356 -17.89 16.36 -6.55
N TRP A 357 -18.27 15.10 -6.50
CA TRP A 357 -17.49 14.00 -7.08
C TRP A 357 -18.35 13.14 -7.99
N THR A 358 -17.72 12.55 -9.01
CA THR A 358 -18.28 11.37 -9.68
C THR A 358 -17.67 10.08 -9.13
N ALA A 359 -18.35 8.95 -9.31
CA ALA A 359 -17.84 7.65 -8.89
C ALA A 359 -16.51 7.30 -9.56
N ARG A 360 -16.34 7.69 -10.83
CA ARG A 360 -15.08 7.50 -11.56
C ARG A 360 -13.93 8.31 -10.97
N GLU A 361 -14.17 9.57 -10.61
CA GLU A 361 -13.14 10.43 -10.02
C GLU A 361 -12.70 9.95 -8.64
N MET A 362 -13.62 9.40 -7.84
CA MET A 362 -13.33 9.00 -6.46
C MET A 362 -12.65 7.63 -6.35
N ARG A 363 -12.88 6.75 -7.34
CA ARG A 363 -12.38 5.37 -7.35
C ARG A 363 -10.87 5.21 -7.05
N PRO A 364 -9.94 5.97 -7.68
CA PRO A 364 -8.51 5.76 -7.47
C PRO A 364 -8.03 5.98 -6.03
N PHE A 365 -8.82 6.68 -5.21
CA PHE A 365 -8.51 6.99 -3.80
C PHE A 365 -9.16 6.01 -2.81
N LEU A 366 -9.93 5.04 -3.32
CA LEU A 366 -10.72 4.09 -2.54
C LEU A 366 -10.43 2.63 -2.89
N GLU A 367 -9.70 2.38 -3.97
CA GLU A 367 -9.38 1.02 -4.44
C GLU A 367 -8.56 0.22 -3.43
N ASP A 368 -7.70 0.87 -2.64
CA ASP A 368 -6.89 0.24 -1.60
C ASP A 368 -7.71 -0.24 -0.40
N LEU A 369 -8.96 0.19 -0.25
CA LEU A 369 -9.86 -0.29 0.80
C LEU A 369 -10.54 -1.64 0.47
N VAL A 370 -10.46 -2.12 -0.77
CA VAL A 370 -11.21 -3.29 -1.23
C VAL A 370 -10.25 -4.38 -1.68
N ALA A 371 -10.32 -5.56 -1.06
CA ALA A 371 -9.46 -6.69 -1.41
C ALA A 371 -9.60 -7.12 -2.88
N ASP A 372 -10.82 -7.27 -3.35
CA ASP A 372 -11.12 -7.66 -4.73
C ASP A 372 -11.28 -6.43 -5.64
N GLU A 373 -10.40 -6.32 -6.64
CA GLU A 373 -10.41 -5.24 -7.63
C GLU A 373 -11.74 -5.17 -8.40
N SER A 374 -12.36 -6.32 -8.67
CA SER A 374 -13.64 -6.39 -9.38
C SER A 374 -14.79 -5.81 -8.55
N ALA A 375 -14.67 -5.87 -7.21
CA ALA A 375 -15.65 -5.36 -6.27
C ALA A 375 -15.50 -3.85 -6.00
N VAL A 376 -14.36 -3.23 -6.36
CA VAL A 376 -14.08 -1.80 -6.11
C VAL A 376 -15.20 -0.91 -6.65
N ALA A 377 -15.67 -1.17 -7.88
CA ALA A 377 -16.74 -0.36 -8.48
C ALA A 377 -18.00 -0.34 -7.63
N LYS A 378 -18.45 -1.53 -7.25
CA LYS A 378 -19.68 -1.72 -6.48
C LYS A 378 -19.54 -1.17 -5.06
N ALA A 379 -18.36 -1.31 -4.45
CA ALA A 379 -18.07 -0.76 -3.13
C ALA A 379 -18.13 0.78 -3.15
N VAL A 380 -17.47 1.42 -4.12
CA VAL A 380 -17.49 2.88 -4.29
C VAL A 380 -18.92 3.39 -4.50
N ASP A 381 -19.72 2.75 -5.36
CA ASP A 381 -21.12 3.12 -5.58
C ASP A 381 -21.95 2.98 -4.29
N SER A 382 -21.76 1.89 -3.54
CA SER A 382 -22.43 1.69 -2.25
C SER A 382 -22.05 2.75 -1.22
N TRP A 383 -20.77 3.12 -1.13
CA TRP A 383 -20.29 4.15 -0.22
C TRP A 383 -20.79 5.53 -0.61
N LEU A 384 -20.85 5.85 -1.90
CA LEU A 384 -21.42 7.11 -2.39
C LEU A 384 -22.92 7.23 -2.12
N LEU A 385 -23.67 6.13 -2.17
CA LEU A 385 -25.09 6.11 -1.79
C LEU A 385 -25.28 6.27 -0.26
N LYS A 386 -24.40 5.66 0.53
CA LYS A 386 -24.44 5.70 2.00
C LYS A 386 -24.02 7.05 2.57
N PHE A 387 -22.94 7.62 2.04
CA PHE A 387 -22.27 8.82 2.58
C PHE A 387 -22.47 10.07 1.72
N GLY A 388 -23.03 9.95 0.53
CA GLY A 388 -23.25 11.04 -0.40
C GLY A 388 -24.72 11.21 -0.79
N ARG A 389 -25.01 12.36 -1.40
CA ARG A 389 -26.28 12.69 -2.05
C ARG A 389 -26.05 12.82 -3.54
N GLY A 390 -26.55 11.86 -4.31
CA GLY A 390 -26.47 11.88 -5.77
C GLY A 390 -27.48 12.85 -6.37
N VAL A 391 -27.03 13.63 -7.34
CA VAL A 391 -27.85 14.44 -8.26
C VAL A 391 -27.43 14.08 -9.67
N ARG A 392 -28.39 13.91 -10.58
CA ARG A 392 -28.09 13.64 -11.98
C ARG A 392 -27.41 14.87 -12.58
N GLY A 393 -26.16 14.72 -13.02
CA GLY A 393 -25.41 15.80 -13.64
C GLY A 393 -25.94 16.14 -15.03
N THR A 394 -25.55 17.31 -15.54
CA THR A 394 -25.92 17.81 -16.88
C THR A 394 -25.48 16.89 -18.01
N ASN A 395 -24.47 16.05 -17.75
CA ASN A 395 -23.84 15.16 -18.73
C ASN A 395 -24.35 13.71 -18.63
N GLY A 396 -25.39 13.45 -17.82
CA GLY A 396 -25.93 12.11 -17.58
C GLY A 396 -25.22 11.31 -16.48
N GLU A 397 -23.99 11.69 -16.10
CA GLU A 397 -23.25 11.09 -14.97
C GLU A 397 -23.77 11.63 -13.62
N SER A 398 -23.93 10.76 -12.63
CA SER A 398 -24.34 11.14 -11.27
C SER A 398 -23.21 11.85 -10.56
N VAL A 399 -23.52 13.01 -9.97
CA VAL A 399 -22.61 13.80 -9.15
C VAL A 399 -23.05 13.70 -7.70
N TYR A 400 -22.13 13.43 -6.79
CA TYR A 400 -22.39 13.22 -5.38
C TYR A 400 -21.79 14.35 -4.54
N THR A 401 -22.55 14.80 -3.54
CA THR A 401 -22.10 15.74 -2.50
C THR A 401 -22.16 15.07 -1.12
N SER A 402 -21.38 15.52 -0.14
CA SER A 402 -21.36 14.92 1.20
C SER A 402 -22.74 14.90 1.89
N ARG A 403 -23.03 13.80 2.59
CA ARG A 403 -24.04 13.70 3.67
C ARG A 403 -23.40 13.46 5.04
N ILE A 404 -22.08 13.44 5.09
CA ILE A 404 -21.34 13.29 6.34
C ILE A 404 -21.35 14.67 7.00
N ASN A 405 -22.05 14.75 8.13
CA ASN A 405 -22.04 15.93 9.01
C ASN A 405 -20.70 16.09 9.71
#